data_AF-A0AA38G9E6-F1
#
_entry.id   AF-A0AA38G9E6-F1
#
_cell.length_a   1.000
_cell.length_b   1.000
_cell.length_c   1.000
_cell.angle_alpha   90.00
_cell.angle_beta   90.00
_cell.angle_gamma   90.00
#
_symmetry.space_group_name_H-M   'P 1'
#
loop_
_entity.id
_entity.type
_entity.pdbx_description
1 polymer ?
#
loop_
_entity_poly.entity_id
_entity_poly.type
_entity_poly.pdbx_seq_one_letter_code
_entity_poly.pdbx_strand_id
1 'polypeptide(L)'
;PSYYDTSTYTQCEMHPAAPLYSGGILVNPGFEDGTQGWTESIGNASLHIESENNGNKFIVASNRQMGYHSPSQKLENLSQDMKCTLSAWLQIRGNVSSAFVKATVGMDNTTYTCAGNVIARNGCWSFLKGGFVPDWSPFYAKLYFESNRTDFEILVDSVSLQPFTDEEWRLHQQDGIRMKRMKRVIIHVTDLHGNRLEKANLTVKQYSRQFPLGSAISQDILGNQVYQVAKLDKEELQKAVNQRIESLVSRYAGNFINWDVSNEMLHFSFYEDKLGNNASDGFYQAAQEIDPWTPKFMNDYNVIKSCDDPEASVDAYIQRLTEIRASGRVMEGIGLESHFEKPNIPFVRAALEKLSTLSLPIWLIEVDVNANFDHQTQ
;
A
#
# COMPACT_ATOMS: atom_id res chain seq x y z
N PRO A 1 -15.67 15.73 15.01
CA PRO A 1 -14.88 14.63 14.42
C PRO A 1 -14.40 15.01 13.02
N SER A 2 -13.09 14.96 12.80
CA SER A 2 -12.52 15.12 11.45
C SER A 2 -12.94 13.91 10.58
N TYR A 3 -13.40 14.15 9.36
CA TYR A 3 -13.71 13.07 8.42
C TYR A 3 -12.42 12.56 7.79
N TYR A 4 -12.23 11.25 7.66
CA TYR A 4 -11.04 10.70 7.02
C TYR A 4 -10.98 11.08 5.54
N ASP A 5 -9.91 11.77 5.15
CA ASP A 5 -9.61 12.15 3.79
C ASP A 5 -9.00 10.98 3.01
N THR A 6 -9.72 10.51 1.98
CA THR A 6 -9.29 9.39 1.11
C THR A 6 -8.46 9.84 -0.09
N SER A 7 -8.10 11.13 -0.20
CA SER A 7 -7.30 11.65 -1.32
C SER A 7 -5.95 10.94 -1.39
N THR A 8 -5.55 10.54 -2.60
CA THR A 8 -4.31 9.84 -2.88
C THR A 8 -3.93 10.02 -4.35
N TYR A 9 -2.64 9.93 -4.65
CA TYR A 9 -2.08 10.15 -5.98
C TYR A 9 -1.08 9.05 -6.28
N THR A 10 -1.14 8.50 -7.49
CA THR A 10 -0.18 7.51 -8.01
C THR A 10 0.73 8.09 -9.08
N GLN A 11 0.27 9.15 -9.75
CA GLN A 11 1.08 9.92 -10.67
C GLN A 11 1.86 10.99 -9.91
N CYS A 12 3.00 11.35 -10.48
CA CYS A 12 3.81 12.45 -10.01
C CYS A 12 3.22 13.76 -10.56
N GLU A 13 3.05 14.75 -9.70
CA GLU A 13 2.39 16.01 -10.06
C GLU A 13 3.41 17.13 -10.26
N MET A 14 3.09 18.09 -11.14
CA MET A 14 3.95 19.25 -11.35
C MET A 14 3.99 20.18 -10.14
N HIS A 15 2.89 20.25 -9.39
CA HIS A 15 2.76 21.06 -8.18
C HIS A 15 2.08 20.25 -7.08
N PRO A 16 2.51 20.38 -5.81
CA PRO A 16 1.90 19.67 -4.72
C PRO A 16 0.52 20.26 -4.41
N ALA A 17 -0.45 19.40 -4.10
CA ALA A 17 -1.71 19.84 -3.52
C ALA A 17 -1.48 20.28 -2.07
N ALA A 18 -2.35 21.18 -1.57
CA ALA A 18 -2.34 21.63 -0.18
C ALA A 18 -2.32 20.47 0.83
N PRO A 19 -1.76 20.67 2.04
CA PRO A 19 -1.67 19.61 3.03
C PRO A 19 -3.06 19.11 3.42
N LEU A 20 -3.22 17.78 3.46
CA LEU A 20 -4.45 17.17 3.99
C LEU A 20 -4.70 17.67 5.41
N TYR A 21 -5.97 17.76 5.82
CA TYR A 21 -6.34 18.24 7.16
C TYR A 21 -5.70 19.58 7.57
N SER A 22 -5.32 20.42 6.62
CA SER A 22 -4.56 21.67 6.88
C SER A 22 -3.25 21.42 7.67
N GLY A 23 -2.63 20.25 7.52
CA GLY A 23 -1.42 19.84 8.23
C GLY A 23 -1.65 19.00 9.50
N GLY A 24 -2.90 18.91 9.97
CA GLY A 24 -3.24 18.20 11.19
C GLY A 24 -2.58 18.82 12.43
N ILE A 25 -1.74 18.07 13.13
CA ILE A 25 -1.02 18.54 14.34
C ILE A 25 0.32 19.22 14.04
N LEU A 26 0.73 19.29 12.77
CA LEU A 26 2.01 19.88 12.38
C LEU A 26 1.91 21.40 12.28
N VAL A 27 2.98 22.07 12.68
CA VAL A 27 3.20 23.51 12.50
C VAL A 27 3.83 23.74 11.13
N ASN A 28 3.37 24.81 10.46
CA ASN A 28 3.90 25.28 9.18
C ASN A 28 4.02 24.14 8.12
N PRO A 29 2.93 23.42 7.82
CA PRO A 29 2.94 22.21 6.99
C PRO A 29 3.29 22.46 5.51
N GLY A 30 3.08 23.68 5.01
CA GLY A 30 3.40 24.12 3.64
C GLY A 30 4.53 25.16 3.60
N PHE A 31 5.32 25.30 4.67
CA PHE A 31 6.56 26.09 4.68
C PHE A 31 6.44 27.58 4.35
N GLU A 32 5.24 28.15 4.41
CA GLU A 32 4.99 29.56 4.14
C GLU A 32 5.70 30.49 5.12
N ASP A 33 5.84 30.04 6.38
CA ASP A 33 6.51 30.73 7.49
C ASP A 33 7.98 30.29 7.66
N GLY A 34 8.65 29.95 6.56
CA GLY A 34 10.06 29.57 6.60
C GLY A 34 10.25 28.16 7.17
N THR A 35 11.24 27.99 8.04
CA THR A 35 11.52 26.73 8.75
C THR A 35 10.83 26.65 10.13
N GLN A 36 9.86 27.51 10.43
CA GLN A 36 9.22 27.52 11.75
C GLN A 36 8.66 26.13 12.12
N GLY A 37 9.08 25.59 13.26
CA GLY A 37 8.68 24.25 13.73
C GLY A 37 9.45 23.08 13.10
N TRP A 38 10.24 23.34 12.06
CA TRP A 38 11.03 22.34 11.35
C TRP A 38 12.53 22.54 11.60
N THR A 39 13.21 21.45 11.95
CA THR A 39 14.64 21.43 12.24
C THR A 39 15.33 20.32 11.48
N GLU A 40 16.65 20.37 11.38
CA GLU A 40 17.44 19.24 10.91
C GLU A 40 17.18 18.02 11.80
N SER A 41 16.91 16.89 11.17
CA SER A 41 17.12 15.59 11.81
C SER A 41 18.56 15.53 12.35
N ILE A 42 18.81 14.75 13.40
CA ILE A 42 20.12 14.59 14.06
C ILE A 42 21.27 14.63 13.02
N GLY A 43 22.17 15.62 13.08
CA GLY A 43 23.32 15.71 12.15
C GLY A 43 23.59 17.11 11.59
N ASN A 44 24.39 17.17 10.50
CA ASN A 44 24.86 18.39 9.83
C ASN A 44 24.29 18.53 8.39
N ALA A 45 23.04 18.16 8.16
CA ALA A 45 22.38 18.47 6.88
C ALA A 45 22.30 19.99 6.72
N SER A 46 21.90 20.50 5.55
CA SER A 46 21.56 21.91 5.41
C SER A 46 20.09 22.02 5.05
N LEU A 47 19.31 22.72 5.89
CA LEU A 47 17.91 23.05 5.61
C LEU A 47 17.75 24.49 5.16
N HIS A 48 17.05 24.67 4.05
CA HIS A 48 16.65 25.98 3.55
C HIS A 48 15.29 25.89 2.83
N ILE A 49 14.62 27.03 2.74
CA ILE A 49 13.37 27.16 1.99
C ILE A 49 13.67 27.60 0.58
N GLU A 50 13.04 26.95 -0.39
CA GLU A 50 12.99 27.38 -1.78
C GLU A 50 11.54 27.72 -2.16
N SER A 51 11.38 28.41 -3.29
CA SER A 51 10.08 28.78 -3.80
C SER A 51 10.00 28.52 -5.29
N GLU A 52 8.87 27.96 -5.74
CA GLU A 52 8.56 27.81 -7.15
C GLU A 52 7.99 29.10 -7.75
N ASN A 53 7.97 29.21 -9.08
CA ASN A 53 7.46 30.38 -9.80
C ASN A 53 5.97 30.70 -9.53
N ASN A 54 5.19 29.71 -9.08
CA ASN A 54 3.77 29.85 -8.72
C ASN A 54 3.57 30.39 -7.28
N GLY A 55 4.66 30.64 -6.55
CA GLY A 55 4.62 31.10 -5.15
C GLY A 55 4.65 30.00 -4.10
N ASN A 56 4.59 28.72 -4.51
CA ASN A 56 4.68 27.58 -3.61
C ASN A 56 6.03 27.56 -2.90
N LYS A 57 6.03 27.33 -1.58
CA LYS A 57 7.26 27.21 -0.78
C LYS A 57 7.43 25.80 -0.26
N PHE A 58 8.68 25.33 -0.24
CA PHE A 58 9.01 23.99 0.23
C PHE A 58 10.37 23.99 0.91
N ILE A 59 10.58 23.00 1.77
CA ILE A 59 11.85 22.83 2.47
C ILE A 59 12.75 21.85 1.73
N VAL A 60 14.04 22.16 1.68
CA VAL A 60 15.07 21.35 1.04
C VAL A 60 16.06 20.86 2.08
N ALA A 61 16.33 19.56 2.09
CA ALA A 61 17.47 18.98 2.79
C ALA A 61 18.59 18.65 1.80
N SER A 62 19.66 19.43 1.88
CA SER A 62 20.89 19.28 1.11
C SER A 62 22.06 18.86 2.01
N ASN A 63 23.24 18.61 1.41
CA ASN A 63 24.45 18.17 2.13
C ASN A 63 24.21 16.96 3.07
N ARG A 64 23.36 16.03 2.63
CA ARG A 64 22.99 14.84 3.42
C ARG A 64 24.19 13.89 3.55
N GLN A 65 24.49 13.44 4.76
CA GLN A 65 25.59 12.52 5.05
C GLN A 65 25.10 11.17 5.57
N MET A 66 23.92 11.15 6.19
CA MET A 66 23.24 9.94 6.65
C MET A 66 21.84 9.85 6.02
N GLY A 67 21.31 8.62 5.92
CA GLY A 67 20.02 8.39 5.27
C GLY A 67 18.86 9.18 5.86
N TYR A 68 18.88 9.38 7.19
CA TYR A 68 17.88 10.14 7.95
C TYR A 68 18.08 11.66 7.94
N HIS A 69 19.15 12.18 7.33
CA HIS A 69 19.36 13.63 7.21
C HIS A 69 18.27 14.29 6.36
N SER A 70 17.29 14.93 7.00
CA SER A 70 16.10 15.52 6.36
C SER A 70 15.42 16.56 7.26
N PRO A 71 14.36 17.23 6.77
CA PRO A 71 13.51 18.06 7.62
C PRO A 71 12.82 17.18 8.66
N SER A 72 12.83 17.64 9.91
CA SER A 72 12.18 16.97 11.03
C SER A 72 11.33 17.92 11.84
N GLN A 73 10.24 17.42 12.43
CA GLN A 73 9.41 18.19 13.35
C GLN A 73 9.14 17.37 14.61
N LYS A 74 9.30 18.02 15.77
CA LYS A 74 8.99 17.43 17.06
C LYS A 74 7.47 17.27 17.19
N LEU A 75 7.03 16.10 17.60
CA LEU A 75 5.65 15.75 17.86
C LEU A 75 5.44 15.63 19.37
N GLU A 76 4.41 16.30 19.88
CA GLU A 76 4.03 16.24 21.29
C GLU A 76 2.64 15.62 21.42
N ASN A 77 2.35 15.02 22.58
CA ASN A 77 1.04 14.48 22.92
C ASN A 77 0.52 13.34 22.00
N LEU A 78 1.42 12.55 21.40
CA LEU A 78 1.03 11.30 20.77
C LEU A 78 0.68 10.28 21.86
N SER A 79 -0.58 9.89 21.93
CA SER A 79 -1.02 8.83 22.84
C SER A 79 -0.77 7.46 22.23
N GLN A 80 -0.49 6.47 23.08
CA GLN A 80 -0.46 5.07 22.68
C GLN A 80 -1.79 4.68 22.02
N ASP A 81 -1.72 3.80 21.01
CA ASP A 81 -2.87 3.28 20.24
C ASP A 81 -3.63 4.29 19.36
N MET A 82 -3.23 5.56 19.39
CA MET A 82 -3.80 6.59 18.53
C MET A 82 -3.49 6.30 17.06
N LYS A 83 -4.52 6.32 16.20
CA LYS A 83 -4.38 5.99 14.78
C LYS A 83 -3.99 7.24 14.02
N CYS A 84 -2.72 7.33 13.65
CA CYS A 84 -2.17 8.49 12.98
C CYS A 84 -2.14 8.26 11.47
N THR A 85 -2.66 9.21 10.70
CA THR A 85 -2.52 9.23 9.24
C THR A 85 -1.52 10.28 8.84
N LEU A 86 -0.61 9.91 7.95
CA LEU A 86 0.43 10.80 7.45
C LEU A 86 0.25 11.01 5.93
N SER A 87 0.46 12.22 5.46
CA SER A 87 0.73 12.49 4.05
C SER A 87 1.82 13.53 3.87
N ALA A 88 2.53 13.48 2.75
CA ALA A 88 3.49 14.49 2.35
C ALA A 88 3.67 14.48 0.84
N TRP A 89 4.05 15.62 0.26
CA TRP A 89 4.58 15.67 -1.09
C TRP A 89 6.09 15.68 -1.03
N LEU A 90 6.71 14.78 -1.78
CA LEU A 90 8.16 14.56 -1.78
C LEU A 90 8.70 14.62 -3.20
N GLN A 91 9.78 15.36 -3.37
CA GLN A 91 10.57 15.40 -4.59
C GLN A 91 12.04 15.12 -4.23
N ILE A 92 12.81 14.57 -5.16
CA ILE A 92 14.26 14.46 -5.02
C ILE A 92 14.97 15.30 -6.07
N ARG A 93 16.17 15.76 -5.76
CA ARG A 93 17.01 16.50 -6.72
C ARG A 93 18.46 16.02 -6.66
N GLY A 94 18.98 15.58 -7.80
CA GLY A 94 20.31 14.97 -7.92
C GLY A 94 20.49 14.24 -9.25
N ASN A 95 21.53 13.43 -9.38
CA ASN A 95 21.80 12.65 -10.59
C ASN A 95 21.07 11.28 -10.60
N VAL A 96 19.80 11.29 -10.21
CA VAL A 96 18.90 10.13 -10.21
C VAL A 96 17.51 10.52 -10.67
N SER A 97 16.79 9.59 -11.29
CA SER A 97 15.41 9.78 -11.75
C SER A 97 14.39 9.58 -10.63
N SER A 98 14.64 8.64 -9.72
CA SER A 98 13.77 8.31 -8.60
C SER A 98 14.52 7.63 -7.45
N ALA A 99 13.97 7.68 -6.25
CA ALA A 99 14.49 7.00 -5.08
C ALA A 99 13.38 6.66 -4.08
N PHE A 100 13.56 5.56 -3.35
CA PHE A 100 12.72 5.23 -2.21
C PHE A 100 12.95 6.23 -1.08
N VAL A 101 11.88 6.86 -0.61
CA VAL A 101 11.88 7.75 0.56
C VAL A 101 10.75 7.31 1.48
N LYS A 102 11.07 7.13 2.76
CA LYS A 102 10.07 6.82 3.79
C LYS A 102 9.98 7.93 4.81
N ALA A 103 8.80 8.06 5.40
CA ALA A 103 8.57 8.88 6.57
C ALA A 103 8.65 8.00 7.81
N THR A 104 9.38 8.48 8.82
CA THR A 104 9.63 7.74 10.06
C THR A 104 9.27 8.62 11.24
N VAL A 105 8.65 8.01 12.25
CA VAL A 105 8.33 8.66 13.52
C VAL A 105 9.04 7.91 14.63
N GLY A 106 9.93 8.58 15.35
CA GLY A 106 10.70 7.96 16.41
C GLY A 106 11.21 8.92 17.46
N MET A 107 11.61 8.38 18.61
CA MET A 107 12.22 9.15 19.71
C MET A 107 13.73 9.28 19.52
N ASP A 108 14.34 8.21 19.03
CA ASP A 108 15.78 8.03 18.84
C ASP A 108 16.02 6.95 17.76
N ASN A 109 17.28 6.56 17.58
CA ASN A 109 17.69 5.59 16.56
C ASN A 109 17.28 4.13 16.86
N THR A 110 16.67 3.87 18.01
CA THR A 110 16.27 2.52 18.46
C THR A 110 14.76 2.35 18.57
N THR A 111 14.04 3.43 18.87
CA THR A 111 12.59 3.40 19.03
C THR A 111 11.93 4.29 17.98
N TYR A 112 11.56 3.66 16.86
CA TYR A 112 10.91 4.33 15.73
C TYR A 112 9.90 3.40 15.06
N THR A 113 8.98 3.99 14.32
CA THR A 113 8.01 3.30 13.47
C THR A 113 7.97 3.95 12.10
N CYS A 114 7.87 3.14 11.06
CA CYS A 114 7.65 3.66 9.73
C CYS A 114 6.20 4.14 9.58
N ALA A 115 6.02 5.33 9.01
CA ALA A 115 4.74 6.01 8.85
C ALA A 115 4.24 6.07 7.41
N GLY A 116 5.00 5.51 6.46
CA GLY A 116 4.65 5.44 5.04
C GLY A 116 5.89 5.60 4.14
N ASN A 117 5.74 5.27 2.87
CA ASN A 117 6.81 5.41 1.87
C ASN A 117 6.28 5.88 0.52
N VAL A 118 7.21 6.29 -0.34
CA VAL A 118 6.95 6.68 -1.73
C VAL A 118 8.21 6.46 -2.56
N ILE A 119 8.04 6.19 -3.86
CA ILE A 119 9.10 6.37 -4.85
C ILE A 119 9.09 7.85 -5.27
N ALA A 120 9.93 8.65 -4.61
CA ALA A 120 10.08 10.07 -4.90
C ALA A 120 10.82 10.26 -6.23
N ARG A 121 10.35 11.19 -7.07
CA ARG A 121 10.91 11.42 -8.41
C ARG A 121 11.66 12.74 -8.50
N ASN A 122 12.56 12.80 -9.46
CA ASN A 122 13.24 14.03 -9.84
C ASN A 122 12.38 14.82 -10.84
N GLY A 123 12.27 16.13 -10.64
CA GLY A 123 11.53 17.03 -11.53
C GLY A 123 10.01 17.11 -11.33
N CYS A 124 9.42 16.33 -10.41
CA CYS A 124 7.99 16.42 -10.07
C CYS A 124 7.75 15.93 -8.62
N TRP A 125 6.57 16.21 -8.08
CA TRP A 125 6.17 15.89 -6.71
C TRP A 125 5.46 14.53 -6.61
N SER A 126 6.01 13.62 -5.83
CA SER A 126 5.42 12.31 -5.53
C SER A 126 4.65 12.36 -4.20
N PHE A 127 3.42 11.81 -4.20
CA PHE A 127 2.60 11.79 -2.99
C PHE A 127 2.86 10.55 -2.11
N LEU A 128 3.32 10.81 -0.89
CA LEU A 128 3.40 9.83 0.19
C LEU A 128 2.10 9.89 0.99
N LYS A 129 1.46 8.73 1.17
CA LYS A 129 0.37 8.54 2.13
C LYS A 129 0.61 7.28 2.94
N GLY A 130 0.44 7.39 4.24
CA GLY A 130 0.63 6.27 5.15
C GLY A 130 -0.04 6.53 6.49
N GLY A 131 0.46 5.84 7.50
CA GLY A 131 0.02 6.02 8.87
C GLY A 131 0.76 5.07 9.80
N PHE A 132 0.54 5.28 11.08
CA PHE A 132 1.12 4.47 12.14
C PHE A 132 0.25 4.48 13.38
N VAL A 133 0.50 3.53 14.26
CA VAL A 133 -0.05 3.46 15.60
C VAL A 133 1.13 3.46 16.56
N PRO A 134 1.32 4.48 17.40
CA PRO A 134 2.37 4.45 18.42
C PRO A 134 2.15 3.29 19.37
N ASP A 135 3.12 2.39 19.46
CA ASP A 135 3.24 1.36 20.50
C ASP A 135 4.01 1.87 21.73
N TRP A 136 4.55 3.09 21.63
CA TRP A 136 5.17 3.86 22.69
C TRP A 136 4.29 5.05 23.09
N SER A 137 4.37 5.46 24.35
CA SER A 137 3.70 6.66 24.88
C SER A 137 4.77 7.68 25.28
N PRO A 138 5.27 8.52 24.36
CA PRO A 138 6.45 9.29 24.67
C PRO A 138 6.03 10.64 25.26
N PHE A 139 6.98 11.31 25.92
CA PHE A 139 6.84 12.75 26.15
C PHE A 139 7.02 13.55 24.84
N TYR A 140 7.73 13.00 23.85
CA TYR A 140 7.87 13.55 22.51
C TYR A 140 8.35 12.50 21.50
N ALA A 141 8.05 12.70 20.21
CA ALA A 141 8.67 11.98 19.09
C ALA A 141 9.15 12.98 18.03
N LYS A 142 9.80 12.51 16.97
CA LYS A 142 10.15 13.30 15.79
C LYS A 142 9.63 12.61 14.54
N LEU A 143 8.91 13.35 13.70
CA LEU A 143 8.69 13.00 12.31
C LEU A 143 9.91 13.44 11.51
N TYR A 144 10.45 12.57 10.66
CA TYR A 144 11.49 12.89 9.68
C TYR A 144 11.34 12.00 8.45
N PHE A 145 12.08 12.33 7.39
CA PHE A 145 12.12 11.56 6.15
C PHE A 145 13.48 10.91 5.95
N GLU A 146 13.53 9.75 5.33
CA GLU A 146 14.80 9.07 5.12
C GLU A 146 14.84 8.24 3.85
N SER A 147 16.05 8.02 3.37
CA SER A 147 16.36 7.13 2.26
C SER A 147 17.65 6.39 2.55
N ASN A 148 17.83 5.21 1.98
CA ASN A 148 19.11 4.47 2.05
C ASN A 148 20.26 5.17 1.30
N ARG A 149 19.94 6.25 0.57
CA ARG A 149 20.85 7.02 -0.26
C ARG A 149 20.93 8.48 0.19
N THR A 150 22.11 9.06 -0.03
CA THR A 150 22.46 10.43 0.36
C THR A 150 22.99 11.27 -0.80
N ASP A 151 23.06 10.71 -2.01
CA ASP A 151 23.58 11.35 -3.23
C ASP A 151 22.57 12.27 -3.93
N PHE A 152 21.47 12.60 -3.25
CA PHE A 152 20.45 13.53 -3.70
C PHE A 152 19.84 14.30 -2.52
N GLU A 153 19.28 15.45 -2.83
CA GLU A 153 18.50 16.27 -1.91
C GLU A 153 17.08 15.73 -1.76
N ILE A 154 16.49 15.91 -0.59
CA ILE A 154 15.08 15.61 -0.33
C ILE A 154 14.34 16.93 -0.19
N LEU A 155 13.32 17.14 -1.03
CA LEU A 155 12.42 18.28 -1.02
C LEU A 155 11.10 17.82 -0.43
N VAL A 156 10.55 18.59 0.51
CA VAL A 156 9.33 18.24 1.24
C VAL A 156 8.35 19.40 1.21
N ASP A 157 7.09 19.10 0.94
CA ASP A 157 5.99 20.06 0.97
C ASP A 157 4.71 19.42 1.53
N SER A 158 3.81 20.27 2.02
CA SER A 158 2.41 19.97 2.29
C SER A 158 2.24 18.72 3.16
N VAL A 159 2.99 18.70 4.26
CA VAL A 159 3.02 17.59 5.21
C VAL A 159 1.80 17.66 6.12
N SER A 160 1.17 16.52 6.36
CA SER A 160 0.08 16.39 7.31
C SER A 160 0.26 15.19 8.20
N LEU A 161 0.02 15.39 9.49
CA LEU A 161 -0.12 14.31 10.46
C LEU A 161 -1.44 14.50 11.21
N GLN A 162 -2.43 13.66 10.92
CA GLN A 162 -3.73 13.72 11.55
C GLN A 162 -3.94 12.51 12.47
N PRO A 163 -4.03 12.72 13.79
CA PRO A 163 -4.42 11.68 14.72
C PRO A 163 -5.93 11.45 14.71
N PHE A 164 -6.33 10.20 14.95
CA PHE A 164 -7.71 9.79 15.15
C PHE A 164 -7.82 8.93 16.41
N THR A 165 -8.88 9.18 17.16
CA THR A 165 -9.29 8.30 18.25
C THR A 165 -9.86 6.99 17.70
N ASP A 166 -9.89 5.96 18.54
CA ASP A 166 -10.58 4.71 18.27
C ASP A 166 -12.05 4.88 17.90
N GLU A 167 -12.74 5.81 18.57
CA GLU A 167 -14.14 6.11 18.29
C GLU A 167 -14.30 6.73 16.91
N GLU A 168 -13.48 7.72 16.56
CA GLU A 168 -13.49 8.34 15.22
C GLU A 168 -13.19 7.32 14.13
N TRP A 169 -12.17 6.48 14.33
CA TRP A 169 -11.81 5.45 13.36
C TRP A 169 -12.94 4.43 13.14
N ARG A 170 -13.61 4.00 14.22
CA ARG A 170 -14.79 3.13 14.15
C ARG A 170 -15.97 3.81 13.46
N LEU A 171 -16.20 5.10 13.72
CA LEU A 171 -17.26 5.87 13.05
C LEU A 171 -17.00 5.94 11.53
N HIS A 172 -15.77 6.17 11.10
CA HIS A 172 -15.44 6.17 9.66
C HIS A 172 -15.66 4.81 9.01
N GLN A 173 -15.33 3.72 9.70
CA GLN A 173 -15.61 2.37 9.21
C GLN A 173 -17.13 2.15 9.03
N GLN A 174 -17.93 2.52 10.03
CA GLN A 174 -19.39 2.39 9.99
C GLN A 174 -20.01 3.25 8.89
N ASP A 175 -19.53 4.49 8.72
CA ASP A 175 -19.96 5.39 7.67
C ASP A 175 -19.61 4.84 6.28
N GLY A 176 -18.41 4.27 6.11
CA GLY A 176 -18.00 3.58 4.89
C GLY A 176 -18.90 2.40 4.55
N ILE A 177 -19.22 1.54 5.54
CA ILE A 177 -20.17 0.43 5.39
C ILE A 177 -21.55 0.96 4.98
N ARG A 178 -22.05 1.99 5.67
CA ARG A 178 -23.35 2.60 5.38
C ARG A 178 -23.44 3.14 3.97
N MET A 179 -22.41 3.83 3.50
CA MET A 179 -22.41 4.49 2.19
C MET A 179 -22.15 3.52 1.03
N LYS A 180 -21.26 2.55 1.22
CA LYS A 180 -20.77 1.68 0.13
C LYS A 180 -21.43 0.31 0.11
N ARG A 181 -21.81 -0.25 1.27
CA ARG A 181 -22.29 -1.63 1.40
C ARG A 181 -23.77 -1.75 1.75
N MET A 182 -24.36 -0.74 2.40
CA MET A 182 -25.79 -0.75 2.72
C MET A 182 -26.64 -0.06 1.64
N LYS A 183 -27.85 -0.56 1.44
CA LYS A 183 -28.89 0.05 0.58
C LYS A 183 -30.22 0.00 1.31
N ARG A 184 -31.06 1.03 1.12
CA ARG A 184 -32.43 1.02 1.63
C ARG A 184 -33.26 0.03 0.82
N VAL A 185 -33.83 -0.98 1.50
CA VAL A 185 -34.75 -1.94 0.89
C VAL A 185 -36.15 -1.65 1.43
N ILE A 186 -37.11 -1.47 0.53
CA ILE A 186 -38.53 -1.29 0.87
C ILE A 186 -39.26 -2.56 0.47
N ILE A 187 -39.93 -3.20 1.42
CA ILE A 187 -40.66 -4.46 1.19
C ILE A 187 -42.15 -4.18 1.33
N HIS A 188 -42.87 -4.36 0.22
CA HIS A 188 -44.33 -4.25 0.18
C HIS A 188 -44.94 -5.64 0.25
N VAL A 189 -45.82 -5.87 1.23
CA VAL A 189 -46.54 -7.14 1.39
C VAL A 189 -48.01 -6.89 1.06
N THR A 190 -48.53 -7.62 0.08
CA THR A 190 -49.90 -7.47 -0.43
C THR A 190 -50.60 -8.82 -0.55
N ASP A 191 -51.93 -8.81 -0.51
CA ASP A 191 -52.76 -9.97 -0.84
C ASP A 191 -52.87 -10.17 -2.36
N LEU A 192 -53.61 -11.19 -2.79
CA LEU A 192 -53.85 -11.49 -4.21
C LEU A 192 -54.61 -10.38 -4.97
N HIS A 193 -55.21 -9.43 -4.25
CA HIS A 193 -55.98 -8.32 -4.81
C HIS A 193 -55.19 -6.99 -4.78
N GLY A 194 -53.93 -7.01 -4.31
CA GLY A 194 -53.08 -5.83 -4.20
C GLY A 194 -53.33 -4.99 -2.94
N ASN A 195 -54.15 -5.46 -2.00
CA ASN A 195 -54.37 -4.77 -0.73
C ASN A 195 -53.16 -5.00 0.20
N ARG A 196 -52.76 -3.96 0.93
CA ARG A 196 -51.67 -4.05 1.90
C ARG A 196 -52.03 -5.02 3.03
N LEU A 197 -51.16 -5.99 3.29
CA LEU A 197 -51.29 -6.88 4.44
C LEU A 197 -50.68 -6.22 5.68
N GLU A 198 -51.52 -5.95 6.68
CA GLU A 198 -51.07 -5.48 7.99
C GLU A 198 -50.55 -6.65 8.83
N LYS A 199 -49.49 -6.41 9.63
CA LYS A 199 -48.90 -7.38 10.58
C LYS A 199 -48.27 -8.64 9.94
N ALA A 200 -47.82 -8.56 8.69
CA ALA A 200 -47.05 -9.64 8.08
C ALA A 200 -45.70 -9.85 8.80
N ASN A 201 -45.34 -11.11 9.06
CA ASN A 201 -44.01 -11.47 9.54
C ASN A 201 -43.05 -11.67 8.37
N LEU A 202 -41.91 -10.99 8.42
CA LEU A 202 -40.85 -11.07 7.41
C LEU A 202 -39.59 -11.69 8.00
N THR A 203 -38.92 -12.55 7.23
CA THR A 203 -37.57 -13.04 7.54
C THR A 203 -36.66 -12.77 6.36
N VAL A 204 -35.52 -12.12 6.61
CA VAL A 204 -34.49 -11.83 5.59
C VAL A 204 -33.26 -12.64 5.92
N LYS A 205 -32.76 -13.41 4.94
CA LYS A 205 -31.55 -14.23 5.07
C LYS A 205 -30.54 -13.86 3.99
N GLN A 206 -29.29 -13.61 4.38
CA GLN A 206 -28.19 -13.41 3.43
C GLN A 206 -27.71 -14.78 2.90
N TYR A 207 -27.75 -14.96 1.57
CA TYR A 207 -27.33 -16.21 0.93
C TYR A 207 -25.89 -16.18 0.41
N SER A 208 -25.36 -15.00 0.09
CA SER A 208 -23.99 -14.84 -0.40
C SER A 208 -23.40 -13.48 0.00
N ARG A 209 -22.07 -13.38 -0.09
CA ARG A 209 -21.32 -12.13 0.09
C ARG A 209 -20.87 -11.62 -1.28
N GLN A 210 -20.61 -10.32 -1.37
CA GLN A 210 -20.08 -9.71 -2.59
C GLN A 210 -18.61 -10.12 -2.87
N PHE A 211 -17.90 -10.60 -1.86
CA PHE A 211 -16.52 -11.07 -1.96
C PHE A 211 -16.37 -12.45 -1.31
N PRO A 212 -15.48 -13.30 -1.83
CA PRO A 212 -15.22 -14.62 -1.27
C PRO A 212 -14.53 -14.50 0.10
N LEU A 213 -14.73 -15.51 0.95
CA LEU A 213 -13.86 -15.80 2.08
C LEU A 213 -13.36 -17.24 1.92
N GLY A 214 -12.05 -17.42 1.99
CA GLY A 214 -11.39 -18.71 1.79
C GLY A 214 -10.55 -19.11 3.00
N SER A 215 -9.94 -20.30 2.89
CA SER A 215 -8.91 -20.82 3.78
C SER A 215 -7.92 -21.62 2.93
N ALA A 216 -6.67 -21.72 3.39
CA ALA A 216 -5.66 -22.53 2.73
C ALA A 216 -5.84 -24.04 3.00
N ILE A 217 -5.29 -24.87 2.11
CA ILE A 217 -5.10 -26.32 2.30
C ILE A 217 -3.59 -26.64 2.43
N SER A 218 -3.28 -27.82 2.96
CA SER A 218 -1.94 -28.27 3.43
C SER A 218 -0.74 -28.04 2.47
N GLN A 219 0.43 -27.81 3.07
CA GLN A 219 1.75 -27.55 2.47
C GLN A 219 2.41 -28.78 1.80
N ASP A 220 1.75 -29.95 1.79
CA ASP A 220 2.33 -31.27 1.39
C ASP A 220 2.96 -31.32 -0.01
N ILE A 221 2.74 -30.29 -0.84
CA ILE A 221 3.32 -30.16 -2.19
C ILE A 221 4.81 -29.78 -2.15
N LEU A 222 5.29 -29.02 -1.16
CA LEU A 222 6.67 -28.47 -1.16
C LEU A 222 7.76 -29.55 -1.00
N GLY A 223 7.44 -30.69 -0.39
CA GLY A 223 8.35 -31.82 -0.25
C GLY A 223 8.47 -32.71 -1.49
N ASN A 224 7.63 -32.49 -2.51
CA ASN A 224 7.56 -33.37 -3.67
C ASN A 224 8.67 -33.04 -4.68
N GLN A 225 9.54 -34.02 -4.94
CA GLN A 225 10.69 -33.88 -5.86
C GLN A 225 10.30 -33.46 -7.27
N VAL A 226 9.08 -33.80 -7.74
CA VAL A 226 8.58 -33.43 -9.06
C VAL A 226 8.44 -31.90 -9.23
N TYR A 227 8.34 -31.16 -8.13
CA TYR A 227 8.23 -29.69 -8.13
C TYR A 227 9.55 -28.97 -7.83
N GLN A 228 10.66 -29.69 -7.67
CA GLN A 228 11.98 -29.10 -7.42
C GLN A 228 12.67 -28.72 -8.74
N VAL A 229 12.43 -27.50 -9.22
CA VAL A 229 12.94 -27.03 -10.53
C VAL A 229 14.27 -26.26 -10.47
N ALA A 230 14.79 -25.99 -9.26
CA ALA A 230 15.96 -25.13 -9.06
C ALA A 230 17.26 -25.62 -9.74
N LYS A 231 17.38 -26.93 -9.97
CA LYS A 231 18.58 -27.56 -10.56
C LYS A 231 18.49 -27.76 -12.08
N LEU A 232 17.33 -27.48 -12.68
CA LEU A 232 17.13 -27.63 -14.12
C LEU A 232 17.96 -26.59 -14.89
N ASP A 233 18.42 -26.98 -16.07
CA ASP A 233 18.98 -26.02 -17.02
C ASP A 233 17.87 -25.16 -17.66
N LYS A 234 18.27 -24.22 -18.53
CA LYS A 234 17.33 -23.28 -19.15
C LYS A 234 16.25 -23.98 -20.00
N GLU A 235 16.62 -24.97 -20.79
CA GLU A 235 15.70 -25.65 -21.71
C GLU A 235 14.76 -26.57 -20.94
N GLU A 236 15.31 -27.33 -19.99
CA GLU A 236 14.53 -28.18 -19.09
C GLU A 236 13.55 -27.37 -18.24
N LEU A 237 13.99 -26.24 -17.68
CA LEU A 237 13.13 -25.36 -16.89
C LEU A 237 12.01 -24.77 -17.75
N GLN A 238 12.32 -24.27 -18.95
CA GLN A 238 11.31 -23.73 -19.86
C GLN A 238 10.23 -24.78 -20.17
N LYS A 239 10.65 -26.03 -20.45
CA LYS A 239 9.73 -27.14 -20.71
C LYS A 239 8.90 -27.48 -19.49
N ALA A 240 9.50 -27.55 -18.30
CA ALA A 240 8.79 -27.86 -17.05
C ALA A 240 7.75 -26.80 -16.72
N VAL A 241 8.08 -25.51 -16.88
CA VAL A 241 7.14 -24.40 -16.65
C VAL A 241 5.98 -24.45 -17.65
N ASN A 242 6.26 -24.59 -18.95
CA ASN A 242 5.21 -24.67 -19.97
C ASN A 242 4.25 -25.85 -19.70
N GLN A 243 4.80 -27.04 -19.39
CA GLN A 243 4.00 -28.21 -19.04
C GLN A 243 3.15 -27.99 -17.78
N ARG A 244 3.68 -27.27 -16.78
CA ARG A 244 2.96 -26.96 -15.55
C ARG A 244 1.79 -26.03 -15.81
N ILE A 245 2.00 -24.94 -16.57
CA ILE A 245 0.97 -23.99 -16.94
C ILE A 245 -0.12 -24.70 -17.77
N GLU A 246 0.28 -25.40 -18.83
CA GLU A 246 -0.65 -26.15 -19.69
C GLU A 246 -1.48 -27.16 -18.89
N SER A 247 -0.86 -27.97 -18.04
CA SER A 247 -1.56 -29.02 -17.31
C SER A 247 -2.50 -28.49 -16.22
N LEU A 248 -2.08 -27.49 -15.44
CA LEU A 248 -2.91 -26.96 -14.36
C LEU A 248 -4.02 -26.04 -14.88
N VAL A 249 -3.66 -25.06 -15.71
CA VAL A 249 -4.61 -24.05 -16.16
C VAL A 249 -5.67 -24.71 -17.04
N SER A 250 -5.30 -25.62 -17.95
CA SER A 250 -6.29 -26.31 -18.78
C SER A 250 -7.22 -27.20 -17.97
N ARG A 251 -6.72 -27.84 -16.90
CA ARG A 251 -7.51 -28.74 -16.05
C ARG A 251 -8.57 -27.99 -15.24
N TYR A 252 -8.25 -26.78 -14.77
CA TYR A 252 -9.11 -26.01 -13.89
C TYR A 252 -9.68 -24.75 -14.53
N ALA A 253 -9.53 -24.59 -15.85
CA ALA A 253 -10.06 -23.44 -16.58
C ALA A 253 -11.55 -23.23 -16.28
N GLY A 254 -11.90 -22.00 -15.89
CA GLY A 254 -13.27 -21.62 -15.50
C GLY A 254 -13.78 -22.19 -14.17
N ASN A 255 -12.98 -22.95 -13.42
CA ASN A 255 -13.36 -23.47 -12.10
C ASN A 255 -12.81 -22.62 -10.95
N PHE A 256 -11.80 -21.78 -11.19
CA PHE A 256 -11.21 -20.88 -10.20
C PHE A 256 -11.68 -19.45 -10.41
N ILE A 257 -11.61 -18.68 -9.31
CA ILE A 257 -12.06 -17.29 -9.28
C ILE A 257 -10.94 -16.30 -9.63
N ASN A 258 -9.68 -16.74 -9.54
CA ASN A 258 -8.47 -16.03 -9.96
C ASN A 258 -7.32 -17.03 -10.16
N TRP A 259 -6.25 -16.57 -10.81
CA TRP A 259 -4.95 -17.23 -10.86
C TRP A 259 -3.85 -16.27 -10.38
N ASP A 260 -3.08 -16.68 -9.37
CA ASP A 260 -1.79 -16.05 -9.03
C ASP A 260 -0.71 -16.75 -9.88
N VAL A 261 -0.33 -16.13 -11.00
CA VAL A 261 0.43 -16.82 -12.06
C VAL A 261 1.90 -16.97 -11.70
N SER A 262 2.49 -15.93 -11.10
CA SER A 262 3.88 -15.92 -10.65
C SER A 262 3.98 -15.14 -9.35
N ASN A 263 4.49 -15.79 -8.32
CA ASN A 263 4.55 -15.26 -6.96
C ASN A 263 5.74 -14.31 -6.77
N GLU A 264 5.55 -13.26 -5.97
CA GLU A 264 6.63 -12.46 -5.33
C GLU A 264 7.62 -11.85 -6.34
N MET A 265 7.09 -11.33 -7.44
CA MET A 265 7.88 -10.76 -8.54
C MET A 265 8.60 -9.46 -8.19
N LEU A 266 8.27 -8.81 -7.06
CA LEU A 266 9.02 -7.66 -6.56
C LEU A 266 10.30 -8.08 -5.83
N HIS A 267 10.33 -9.25 -5.20
CA HIS A 267 11.48 -9.71 -4.42
C HIS A 267 12.40 -10.68 -5.15
N PHE A 268 11.85 -11.50 -6.05
CA PHE A 268 12.58 -12.61 -6.66
C PHE A 268 12.55 -12.59 -8.18
N SER A 269 13.69 -12.94 -8.78
CA SER A 269 13.92 -12.94 -10.22
C SER A 269 14.27 -14.34 -10.77
N PHE A 270 13.92 -15.41 -10.07
CA PHE A 270 14.37 -16.77 -10.42
C PHE A 270 14.10 -17.14 -11.88
N TYR A 271 12.90 -16.85 -12.38
CA TYR A 271 12.52 -17.16 -13.75
C TYR A 271 13.17 -16.22 -14.75
N GLU A 272 13.28 -14.94 -14.41
CA GLU A 272 13.93 -13.90 -15.20
C GLU A 272 15.42 -14.21 -15.39
N ASP A 273 16.11 -14.61 -14.33
CA ASP A 273 17.55 -14.94 -14.34
C ASP A 273 17.85 -16.19 -15.17
N LYS A 274 16.95 -17.18 -15.13
CA LYS A 274 17.14 -18.48 -15.79
C LYS A 274 16.64 -18.50 -17.23
N LEU A 275 15.48 -17.93 -17.50
CA LEU A 275 14.79 -18.00 -18.79
C LEU A 275 15.00 -16.73 -19.63
N GLY A 276 15.29 -15.61 -18.98
CA GLY A 276 15.56 -14.31 -19.59
C GLY A 276 14.57 -13.24 -19.09
N ASN A 277 14.93 -11.97 -19.31
CA ASN A 277 14.10 -10.83 -18.92
C ASN A 277 12.65 -10.98 -19.42
N ASN A 278 11.69 -10.66 -18.55
CA ASN A 278 10.25 -10.77 -18.80
C ASN A 278 9.76 -12.22 -19.04
N ALA A 279 10.41 -13.24 -18.46
CA ALA A 279 9.91 -14.61 -18.50
C ALA A 279 8.48 -14.72 -17.94
N SER A 280 8.22 -14.05 -16.82
CA SER A 280 6.89 -13.96 -16.20
C SER A 280 5.81 -13.46 -17.15
N ASP A 281 6.09 -12.46 -18.00
CA ASP A 281 5.14 -11.96 -19.02
C ASP A 281 4.63 -13.09 -19.95
N GLY A 282 5.51 -14.04 -20.30
CA GLY A 282 5.15 -15.22 -21.09
C GLY A 282 4.23 -16.18 -20.34
N PHE A 283 4.39 -16.31 -19.01
CA PHE A 283 3.53 -17.15 -18.19
C PHE A 283 2.12 -16.58 -18.09
N TYR A 284 2.01 -15.27 -17.88
CA TYR A 284 0.72 -14.56 -17.89
C TYR A 284 0.03 -14.69 -19.25
N GLN A 285 0.79 -14.54 -20.34
CA GLN A 285 0.25 -14.73 -21.69
C GLN A 285 -0.30 -16.15 -21.88
N ALA A 286 0.48 -17.19 -21.53
CA ALA A 286 0.03 -18.58 -21.67
C ALA A 286 -1.21 -18.87 -20.80
N ALA A 287 -1.25 -18.37 -19.56
CA ALA A 287 -2.42 -18.51 -18.69
C ALA A 287 -3.66 -17.79 -19.26
N GLN A 288 -3.48 -16.63 -19.89
CA GLN A 288 -4.55 -15.90 -20.58
C GLN A 288 -5.06 -16.61 -21.82
N GLU A 289 -4.19 -17.22 -22.60
CA GLU A 289 -4.57 -17.99 -23.79
C GLU A 289 -5.35 -19.26 -23.43
N ILE A 290 -4.97 -19.94 -22.33
CA ILE A 290 -5.61 -21.19 -21.90
C ILE A 290 -6.95 -20.93 -21.17
N ASP A 291 -7.00 -19.95 -20.27
CA ASP A 291 -8.19 -19.63 -19.47
C ASP A 291 -8.51 -18.13 -19.53
N PRO A 292 -9.06 -17.61 -20.64
CA PRO A 292 -9.21 -16.17 -20.86
C PRO A 292 -10.20 -15.47 -19.93
N TRP A 293 -11.08 -16.21 -19.24
CA TRP A 293 -12.17 -15.63 -18.45
C TRP A 293 -11.86 -15.53 -16.95
N THR A 294 -10.90 -16.30 -16.45
CA THR A 294 -10.48 -16.23 -15.04
C THR A 294 -9.43 -15.12 -14.87
N PRO A 295 -9.62 -14.14 -13.98
CA PRO A 295 -8.68 -13.04 -13.77
C PRO A 295 -7.27 -13.49 -13.36
N LYS A 296 -6.23 -12.82 -13.89
CA LYS A 296 -4.82 -13.08 -13.52
C LYS A 296 -4.33 -12.00 -12.58
N PHE A 297 -3.87 -12.42 -11.42
CA PHE A 297 -3.44 -11.57 -10.34
C PHE A 297 -1.91 -11.54 -10.30
N MET A 298 -1.35 -10.37 -10.03
CA MET A 298 -0.02 -10.27 -9.44
C MET A 298 -0.16 -10.46 -7.94
N ASN A 299 0.71 -11.22 -7.31
CA ASN A 299 0.73 -11.35 -5.85
C ASN A 299 2.13 -11.07 -5.32
N ASP A 300 2.18 -10.43 -4.16
CA ASP A 300 3.43 -10.09 -3.50
C ASP A 300 3.26 -9.89 -1.98
N TYR A 301 4.33 -10.14 -1.22
CA TYR A 301 4.35 -9.94 0.22
C TYR A 301 4.81 -8.54 0.60
N ASN A 302 4.68 -8.18 1.87
CA ASN A 302 5.07 -6.89 2.44
C ASN A 302 4.34 -5.62 1.97
N VAL A 303 3.74 -5.58 0.76
CA VAL A 303 3.13 -4.38 0.13
C VAL A 303 2.26 -3.55 1.07
N ILE A 304 1.45 -4.20 1.91
CA ILE A 304 0.60 -3.54 2.91
C ILE A 304 0.97 -3.88 4.35
N LYS A 305 1.96 -4.76 4.56
CA LYS A 305 2.41 -5.20 5.88
C LYS A 305 3.44 -4.24 6.45
N SER A 306 4.43 -3.88 5.63
CA SER A 306 5.61 -3.12 6.04
C SER A 306 5.80 -1.94 5.11
N CYS A 307 6.14 -0.78 5.66
CA CYS A 307 6.58 0.35 4.86
C CYS A 307 8.10 0.53 4.85
N ASP A 308 8.84 -0.41 5.44
CA ASP A 308 10.30 -0.43 5.48
C ASP A 308 10.95 -1.21 4.34
N ASP A 309 10.17 -1.98 3.58
CA ASP A 309 10.64 -2.77 2.44
C ASP A 309 10.66 -1.92 1.17
N PRO A 310 11.84 -1.56 0.64
CA PRO A 310 11.93 -0.75 -0.58
C PRO A 310 11.48 -1.49 -1.83
N GLU A 311 11.60 -2.82 -1.87
CA GLU A 311 11.28 -3.62 -3.06
C GLU A 311 9.76 -3.84 -3.18
N ALA A 312 9.08 -4.03 -2.05
CA ALA A 312 7.63 -4.16 -1.99
C ALA A 312 6.91 -2.94 -1.44
N SER A 313 7.21 -1.76 -1.98
CA SER A 313 6.38 -0.58 -1.77
C SER A 313 5.12 -0.61 -2.64
N VAL A 314 4.07 0.12 -2.23
CA VAL A 314 2.87 0.30 -3.06
C VAL A 314 3.21 0.89 -4.43
N ASP A 315 4.19 1.78 -4.48
CA ASP A 315 4.67 2.39 -5.73
C ASP A 315 5.45 1.41 -6.60
N ALA A 316 6.28 0.54 -6.01
CA ALA A 316 6.97 -0.52 -6.76
C ALA A 316 5.95 -1.49 -7.37
N TYR A 317 4.91 -1.86 -6.61
CA TYR A 317 3.82 -2.70 -7.11
C TYR A 317 3.08 -2.03 -8.28
N ILE A 318 2.68 -0.76 -8.14
CA ILE A 318 2.02 0.00 -9.21
C ILE A 318 2.94 0.16 -10.43
N GLN A 319 4.22 0.41 -10.22
CA GLN A 319 5.21 0.52 -11.28
C GLN A 319 5.31 -0.80 -12.06
N ARG A 320 5.41 -1.94 -11.36
CA ARG A 320 5.48 -3.25 -11.99
C ARG A 320 4.23 -3.56 -12.81
N LEU A 321 3.05 -3.29 -12.28
CA LEU A 321 1.79 -3.41 -13.03
C LEU A 321 1.78 -2.53 -14.29
N THR A 322 2.33 -1.32 -14.19
CA THR A 322 2.39 -0.36 -15.31
C THR A 322 3.37 -0.83 -16.38
N GLU A 323 4.52 -1.36 -16.01
CA GLU A 323 5.52 -1.94 -16.92
C GLU A 323 4.95 -3.13 -17.70
N ILE A 324 4.26 -4.03 -17.02
CA ILE A 324 3.60 -5.20 -17.63
C ILE A 324 2.49 -4.74 -18.59
N ARG A 325 1.71 -3.73 -18.20
CA ARG A 325 0.72 -3.10 -19.09
C ARG A 325 1.36 -2.48 -20.32
N ALA A 326 2.49 -1.79 -20.16
CA ALA A 326 3.24 -1.21 -21.27
C ALA A 326 3.83 -2.27 -22.21
N SER A 327 4.11 -3.47 -21.72
CA SER A 327 4.55 -4.61 -22.54
C SER A 327 3.39 -5.29 -23.29
N GLY A 328 2.14 -4.86 -23.09
CA GLY A 328 0.95 -5.38 -23.77
C GLY A 328 0.23 -6.51 -23.04
N ARG A 329 0.64 -6.84 -21.80
CA ARG A 329 -0.06 -7.79 -20.94
C ARG A 329 -0.90 -7.05 -19.92
N VAL A 330 -2.05 -7.59 -19.54
CA VAL A 330 -2.89 -6.95 -18.53
C VAL A 330 -3.06 -7.90 -17.35
N MET A 331 -2.62 -7.46 -16.17
CA MET A 331 -3.05 -8.06 -14.92
C MET A 331 -4.40 -7.49 -14.52
N GLU A 332 -5.27 -8.38 -14.06
CA GLU A 332 -6.69 -8.13 -13.86
C GLU A 332 -7.05 -8.05 -12.37
N GLY A 333 -6.06 -8.22 -11.48
CA GLY A 333 -6.24 -8.09 -10.04
C GLY A 333 -4.95 -7.91 -9.28
N ILE A 334 -5.12 -7.48 -8.03
CA ILE A 334 -4.09 -7.17 -7.06
C ILE A 334 -4.20 -8.19 -5.93
N GLY A 335 -3.26 -9.12 -5.85
CA GLY A 335 -3.07 -10.05 -4.74
C GLY A 335 -2.10 -9.46 -3.72
N LEU A 336 -2.50 -9.44 -2.46
CA LEU A 336 -1.68 -9.01 -1.33
C LEU A 336 -1.66 -10.15 -0.33
N GLU A 337 -0.51 -10.78 -0.11
CA GLU A 337 -0.41 -11.96 0.77
C GLU A 337 -0.93 -11.66 2.17
N SER A 338 -0.52 -10.51 2.72
CA SER A 338 -1.06 -10.00 3.99
C SER A 338 -0.69 -10.83 5.23
N HIS A 339 0.52 -11.37 5.25
CA HIS A 339 1.13 -12.01 6.44
C HIS A 339 1.51 -10.96 7.49
N PHE A 340 0.66 -10.71 8.49
CA PHE A 340 0.89 -9.66 9.48
C PHE A 340 1.56 -10.17 10.75
N GLU A 341 2.43 -9.34 11.34
CA GLU A 341 2.73 -9.43 12.77
C GLU A 341 1.56 -8.79 13.55
N LYS A 342 1.68 -7.51 13.90
CA LYS A 342 0.55 -6.66 14.28
C LYS A 342 0.22 -5.74 13.10
N PRO A 343 -1.00 -5.76 12.54
CA PRO A 343 -1.33 -4.90 11.41
C PRO A 343 -1.24 -3.41 11.77
N ASN A 344 -0.46 -2.64 11.01
CA ASN A 344 -0.54 -1.17 11.04
C ASN A 344 -1.77 -0.72 10.22
N ILE A 345 -2.95 -0.72 10.85
CA ILE A 345 -4.22 -0.43 10.17
C ILE A 345 -4.24 0.93 9.44
N PRO A 346 -3.68 2.03 10.00
CA PRO A 346 -3.55 3.28 9.25
C PRO A 346 -2.71 3.16 7.97
N PHE A 347 -1.58 2.44 8.00
CA PHE A 347 -0.77 2.18 6.80
C PHE A 347 -1.51 1.30 5.79
N VAL A 348 -2.10 0.18 6.25
CA VAL A 348 -2.90 -0.72 5.41
C VAL A 348 -3.99 0.05 4.67
N ARG A 349 -4.72 0.92 5.38
CA ARG A 349 -5.77 1.75 4.78
C ARG A 349 -5.22 2.68 3.69
N ALA A 350 -4.13 3.39 3.97
CA ALA A 350 -3.50 4.29 3.00
C ALA A 350 -2.98 3.55 1.75
N ALA A 351 -2.39 2.37 1.95
CA ALA A 351 -1.89 1.52 0.88
C ALA A 351 -3.03 1.01 -0.03
N LEU A 352 -4.11 0.50 0.57
CA LEU A 352 -5.30 0.06 -0.16
C LEU A 352 -5.96 1.20 -0.94
N GLU A 353 -6.00 2.42 -0.38
CA GLU A 353 -6.52 3.59 -1.07
C GLU A 353 -5.68 3.92 -2.31
N LYS A 354 -4.35 3.91 -2.19
CA LYS A 354 -3.45 4.16 -3.31
C LYS A 354 -3.58 3.09 -4.40
N LEU A 355 -3.63 1.81 -4.03
CA LEU A 355 -3.89 0.70 -4.96
C LEU A 355 -5.27 0.80 -5.64
N SER A 356 -6.29 1.31 -4.94
CA SER A 356 -7.65 1.42 -5.48
C SER A 356 -7.75 2.37 -6.68
N THR A 357 -6.80 3.29 -6.84
CA THR A 357 -6.74 4.18 -8.02
C THR A 357 -6.57 3.42 -9.33
N LEU A 358 -6.02 2.20 -9.28
CA LEU A 358 -5.85 1.33 -10.45
C LEU A 358 -7.17 0.75 -10.96
N SER A 359 -8.25 0.85 -10.18
CA SER A 359 -9.56 0.27 -10.52
C SER A 359 -9.52 -1.24 -10.79
N LEU A 360 -8.57 -1.94 -10.16
CA LEU A 360 -8.47 -3.40 -10.16
C LEU A 360 -9.06 -3.96 -8.86
N PRO A 361 -9.62 -5.19 -8.87
CA PRO A 361 -9.99 -5.88 -7.64
C PRO A 361 -8.74 -6.11 -6.76
N ILE A 362 -8.86 -5.82 -5.46
CA ILE A 362 -7.80 -6.02 -4.46
C ILE A 362 -8.22 -7.15 -3.53
N TRP A 363 -7.42 -8.19 -3.43
CA TRP A 363 -7.67 -9.37 -2.61
C TRP A 363 -6.53 -9.54 -1.60
N LEU A 364 -6.91 -9.77 -0.35
CA LEU A 364 -5.97 -10.23 0.66
C LEU A 364 -6.01 -11.75 0.65
N ILE A 365 -4.97 -12.39 0.11
CA ILE A 365 -5.07 -13.78 -0.35
C ILE A 365 -4.51 -14.82 0.63
N GLU A 366 -3.61 -14.42 1.54
CA GLU A 366 -2.92 -15.33 2.46
C GLU A 366 -2.92 -14.78 3.91
N VAL A 367 -4.01 -14.10 4.29
CA VAL A 367 -4.09 -13.38 5.57
C VAL A 367 -3.82 -14.30 6.76
N ASP A 368 -2.74 -14.02 7.47
CA ASP A 368 -2.49 -14.50 8.82
C ASP A 368 -1.99 -13.36 9.71
N VAL A 369 -2.06 -13.61 11.02
CA VAL A 369 -1.60 -12.70 12.06
C VAL A 369 -0.80 -13.51 13.06
N ASN A 370 0.41 -13.06 13.37
CA ASN A 370 1.31 -13.79 14.25
C ASN A 370 0.64 -14.11 15.61
N ALA A 371 0.70 -15.37 16.02
CA ALA A 371 0.05 -15.89 17.22
C ALA A 371 0.57 -15.28 18.54
N ASN A 372 1.69 -14.55 18.52
CA ASN A 372 2.22 -13.84 19.68
C ASN A 372 1.38 -12.62 20.10
N PHE A 373 0.45 -12.17 19.25
CA PHE A 373 -0.52 -11.12 19.59
C PHE A 373 -1.87 -11.78 19.93
N ASP A 374 -2.54 -11.33 20.99
CA ASP A 374 -3.85 -11.85 21.40
C ASP A 374 -5.01 -11.13 20.67
N HIS A 375 -6.25 -11.62 20.81
CA HIS A 375 -7.42 -11.00 20.16
C HIS A 375 -7.67 -9.51 20.52
N GLN A 376 -7.06 -8.99 21.58
CA GLN A 376 -7.20 -7.58 21.99
C GLN A 376 -6.06 -6.71 21.46
N THR A 377 -4.91 -7.31 21.15
CA THR A 377 -3.68 -6.65 20.70
C THR A 377 -3.38 -6.86 19.21
N GLN A 378 -4.03 -7.85 18.56
CA GLN A 378 -4.25 -7.98 17.12
C GLN A 378 -5.22 -6.91 16.61
#